data_AF-A0A962GW34-F1
#
_entry.id   AF-A0A962GW34-F1
#
_cell.length_a   1.000
_cell.length_b   1.000
_cell.length_c   1.000
_cell.angle_alpha   90.00
_cell.angle_beta   90.00
_cell.angle_gamma   90.00
#
_symmetry.space_group_name_H-M   'P 1'
#
loop_
_entity.id
_entity.type
_entity.pdbx_description
1 polymer ?
#
loop_
_entity_poly.entity_id
_entity_poly.type
_entity_poly.pdbx_seq_one_letter_code
_entity_poly.pdbx_strand_id
1 'polypeptide(L)'
;AVAHGHQAAISIDKYCNQLDTRTRPEPGTTLISQKMGFHDWLYNASIADDLRYAVEHVDKDKALSSLKIEVEKGFTLEQGLKETQRCLNCDVQTVFEEDRCIECDSCEDICPTSCINFIENDDEPQLREKLKIPARNLEQDLMVSAELKTGRVMVKDENVCLHCGLCAERCPTGAWDMRKFLYKEAKAGG
;
A
#
# COMPACT_ATOMS: atom_id res chain seq x y z
N ALA A 1 -15.00 19.63 1.06
CA ALA A 1 -16.28 20.26 0.63
C ALA A 1 -16.75 19.80 -0.75
N VAL A 2 -15.88 19.73 -1.77
CA VAL A 2 -16.26 19.36 -3.16
C VAL A 2 -16.68 17.90 -3.32
N ALA A 3 -15.99 16.94 -2.66
CA ALA A 3 -16.33 15.52 -2.73
C ALA A 3 -17.76 15.21 -2.24
N HIS A 4 -18.17 15.81 -1.11
CA HIS A 4 -19.53 15.68 -0.59
C HIS A 4 -20.58 16.25 -1.56
N GLY A 5 -20.22 17.28 -2.35
CA GLY A 5 -21.10 17.86 -3.36
C GLY A 5 -21.40 16.90 -4.51
N HIS A 6 -20.40 16.17 -5.03
CA HIS A 6 -20.63 15.17 -6.07
C HIS A 6 -21.47 13.98 -5.56
N GLN A 7 -21.21 13.52 -4.33
CA GLN A 7 -22.00 12.45 -3.71
C GLN A 7 -23.47 12.86 -3.48
N ALA A 8 -23.68 14.11 -3.05
CA ALA A 8 -25.02 14.66 -2.93
C ALA A 8 -25.72 14.78 -4.29
N ALA A 9 -25.02 15.26 -5.32
CA ALA A 9 -25.56 15.38 -6.67
C ALA A 9 -25.96 14.02 -7.27
N ILE A 10 -25.14 12.97 -7.09
CA ILE A 10 -25.50 11.59 -7.50
C ILE A 10 -26.78 11.13 -6.77
N SER A 11 -26.90 11.45 -5.48
CA SER A 11 -28.08 11.06 -4.69
C SER A 11 -29.34 11.79 -5.15
N ILE A 12 -29.23 13.09 -5.43
CA ILE A 12 -30.33 13.93 -5.93
C ILE A 12 -30.78 13.42 -7.31
N ASP A 13 -29.85 13.21 -8.24
CA ASP A 13 -30.15 12.70 -9.58
C ASP A 13 -30.86 11.34 -9.53
N LYS A 14 -30.35 10.39 -8.72
CA LYS A 14 -31.00 9.09 -8.55
C LYS A 14 -32.39 9.20 -7.94
N TYR A 15 -32.56 10.04 -6.93
CA TYR A 15 -33.87 10.31 -6.34
C TYR A 15 -34.85 10.89 -7.36
N CYS A 16 -34.42 11.86 -8.16
CA CYS A 16 -35.23 12.46 -9.23
C CYS A 16 -35.63 11.45 -10.32
N ASN A 17 -34.77 10.46 -10.60
CA ASN A 17 -35.02 9.40 -11.58
C ASN A 17 -35.70 8.14 -10.96
N GLN A 18 -36.13 8.19 -9.70
CA GLN A 18 -36.74 7.05 -8.98
C GLN A 18 -35.83 5.79 -8.92
N LEU A 19 -34.51 5.99 -8.94
CA LEU A 19 -33.50 4.95 -8.77
C LEU A 19 -33.09 4.83 -7.30
N ASP A 20 -32.53 3.68 -6.92
CA ASP A 20 -32.00 3.49 -5.57
C ASP A 20 -30.80 4.43 -5.30
N THR A 21 -30.98 5.31 -4.33
CA THR A 21 -29.97 6.25 -3.84
C THR A 21 -28.77 5.58 -3.17
N ARG A 22 -28.84 4.29 -2.81
CA ARG A 22 -27.73 3.54 -2.23
C ARG A 22 -26.80 2.96 -3.29
N THR A 23 -27.32 2.70 -4.48
CA THR A 23 -26.47 2.28 -5.59
C THR A 23 -25.53 3.42 -5.95
N ARG A 24 -24.24 3.16 -6.09
CA ARG A 24 -23.24 4.15 -6.53
C ARG A 24 -22.56 3.68 -7.81
N PRO A 25 -22.18 4.59 -8.72
CA PRO A 25 -21.27 4.22 -9.78
C PRO A 25 -19.95 3.76 -9.16
N GLU A 26 -19.36 2.73 -9.74
CA GLU A 26 -18.04 2.28 -9.33
C GLU A 26 -17.00 3.41 -9.55
N PRO A 27 -16.06 3.59 -8.62
CA PRO A 27 -14.97 4.53 -8.80
C PRO A 27 -14.03 4.05 -9.91
N GLY A 28 -13.40 4.99 -10.61
CA GLY A 28 -12.33 4.66 -11.55
C GLY A 28 -11.06 4.31 -10.79
N THR A 29 -10.46 3.18 -11.11
CA THR A 29 -9.15 2.77 -10.55
C THR A 29 -8.14 2.52 -11.66
N THR A 30 -6.87 2.81 -11.41
CA THR A 30 -5.77 2.42 -12.31
C THR A 30 -4.59 1.91 -11.50
N LEU A 31 -3.87 0.94 -12.05
CA LEU A 31 -2.60 0.45 -11.54
C LEU A 31 -1.55 0.64 -12.63
N ILE A 32 -0.54 1.47 -12.37
CA ILE A 32 0.50 1.81 -13.34
C ILE A 32 1.86 1.50 -12.74
N SER A 33 2.67 0.68 -13.44
CA SER A 33 4.04 0.36 -13.00
C SER A 33 4.85 1.62 -12.73
N GLN A 34 5.59 1.62 -11.63
CA GLN A 34 6.48 2.71 -11.24
C GLN A 34 7.95 2.42 -11.55
N LYS A 35 8.23 1.32 -12.25
CA LYS A 35 9.58 0.91 -12.62
C LYS A 35 10.13 1.84 -13.71
N MET A 36 11.26 2.51 -13.42
CA MET A 36 11.98 3.33 -14.40
C MET A 36 13.11 2.56 -15.09
N GLY A 37 13.72 1.62 -14.36
CA GLY A 37 14.83 0.81 -14.81
C GLY A 37 14.90 -0.50 -14.03
N PHE A 38 15.97 -1.28 -14.22
CA PHE A 38 16.10 -2.55 -13.51
C PHE A 38 16.28 -2.35 -11.99
N HIS A 39 16.96 -1.27 -11.56
CA HIS A 39 17.21 -0.91 -10.17
C HIS A 39 16.65 0.47 -9.76
N ASP A 40 15.81 1.08 -10.60
CA ASP A 40 15.32 2.45 -10.37
C ASP A 40 13.79 2.49 -10.33
N TRP A 41 13.28 3.14 -9.28
CA TRP A 41 11.87 3.46 -9.07
C TRP A 41 11.63 4.96 -9.21
N LEU A 42 10.40 5.34 -9.55
CA LEU A 42 9.96 6.76 -9.54
C LEU A 42 9.93 7.37 -8.12
N TYR A 43 10.13 6.57 -7.07
CA TYR A 43 10.02 6.98 -5.66
C TYR A 43 11.16 6.39 -4.82
N ASN A 44 11.38 6.94 -3.62
CA ASN A 44 12.37 6.40 -2.69
C ASN A 44 11.79 5.18 -1.96
N ALA A 45 12.38 4.01 -2.17
CA ALA A 45 11.92 2.74 -1.61
C ALA A 45 12.64 2.34 -0.30
N SER A 46 13.68 3.08 0.11
CA SER A 46 14.44 2.75 1.32
C SER A 46 13.60 2.98 2.58
N ILE A 47 13.56 1.97 3.44
CA ILE A 47 12.94 2.08 4.77
C ILE A 47 13.87 2.93 5.64
N ALA A 48 13.32 3.96 6.28
CA ALA A 48 14.06 4.80 7.18
C ALA A 48 14.00 4.27 8.62
N ASP A 49 15.16 3.94 9.18
CA ASP A 49 15.28 3.48 10.58
C ASP A 49 15.27 4.62 11.60
N ASP A 50 15.22 5.88 11.12
CA ASP A 50 15.24 7.06 11.97
C ASP A 50 13.97 7.19 12.83
N LEU A 51 14.16 7.66 14.05
CA LEU A 51 13.06 8.09 14.92
C LEU A 51 12.35 9.30 14.31
N ARG A 52 11.04 9.42 14.57
CA ARG A 52 10.26 10.60 14.17
C ARG A 52 10.91 11.88 14.72
N TYR A 53 11.10 12.87 13.87
CA TYR A 53 11.57 14.18 14.32
C TYR A 53 10.52 14.82 15.23
N ALA A 54 10.96 15.34 16.37
CA ALA A 54 10.09 16.09 17.25
C ALA A 54 9.73 17.44 16.60
N VAL A 55 8.44 17.76 16.58
CA VAL A 55 7.96 19.09 16.17
C VAL A 55 8.47 20.10 17.20
N GLU A 56 9.01 21.22 16.72
CA GLU A 56 9.47 22.27 17.62
C GLU A 56 8.27 22.93 18.30
N HIS A 57 8.33 23.05 19.62
CA HIS A 57 7.29 23.71 20.39
C HIS A 57 7.74 25.09 20.85
N VAL A 58 6.78 25.98 21.04
CA VAL A 58 6.98 27.22 21.78
C VAL A 58 7.31 26.89 23.24
N ASP A 59 8.11 27.76 23.88
CA ASP A 59 8.41 27.64 25.30
C ASP A 59 7.13 27.54 26.16
N LYS A 60 7.16 26.68 27.17
CA LYS A 60 5.98 26.33 27.98
C LYS A 60 5.38 27.54 28.68
N ASP A 61 6.19 28.46 29.19
CA ASP A 61 5.68 29.64 29.91
C ASP A 61 4.92 30.56 28.95
N LYS A 62 5.41 30.68 27.71
CA LYS A 62 4.74 31.42 26.66
C LYS A 62 3.47 30.71 26.18
N ALA A 63 3.52 29.40 25.99
CA ALA A 63 2.35 28.61 25.58
C ALA A 63 1.21 28.70 26.60
N LEU A 64 1.52 28.69 27.90
CA LEU A 64 0.54 28.80 28.98
C LEU A 64 -0.02 30.22 29.15
N SER A 65 0.68 31.24 28.65
CA SER A 65 0.28 32.64 28.81
C SER A 65 -0.94 33.05 27.97
N SER A 66 -1.23 32.34 26.88
CA SER A 66 -2.33 32.70 25.97
C SER A 66 -2.77 31.52 25.11
N LEU A 67 -4.08 31.24 25.14
CA LEU A 67 -4.73 30.24 24.29
C LEU A 67 -4.68 30.57 22.78
N LYS A 68 -4.28 31.79 22.40
CA LYS A 68 -4.18 32.20 21.00
C LYS A 68 -2.81 31.88 20.37
N ILE A 69 -1.86 31.38 21.16
CA ILE A 69 -0.52 31.06 20.68
C ILE A 69 -0.51 29.63 20.14
N GLU A 70 -0.09 29.48 18.89
CA GLU A 70 0.17 28.18 18.30
C GLU A 70 1.37 27.53 18.99
N VAL A 71 1.16 26.35 19.58
CA VAL A 71 2.17 25.70 20.43
C VAL A 71 3.18 24.94 19.57
N GLU A 72 2.72 24.28 18.51
CA GLU A 72 3.55 23.59 17.53
C GLU A 72 3.98 24.58 16.44
N LYS A 73 5.29 24.76 16.25
CA LYS A 73 5.82 25.64 15.19
C LYS A 73 5.88 24.95 13.82
N GLY A 74 5.48 23.67 13.75
CA GLY A 74 5.61 22.82 12.59
C GLY A 74 7.06 22.39 12.32
N PHE A 75 7.27 21.72 11.19
CA PHE A 75 8.59 21.33 10.73
C PHE A 75 9.23 22.41 9.86
N THR A 76 10.54 22.56 9.97
CA THR A 76 11.33 23.24 8.94
C THR A 76 11.23 22.48 7.62
N LEU A 77 11.54 23.15 6.50
CA LEU A 77 11.54 22.51 5.18
C LEU A 77 12.41 21.25 5.14
N GLU A 78 13.60 21.29 5.75
CA GLU A 78 14.51 20.15 5.79
C GLU A 78 13.93 18.97 6.58
N GLN A 79 13.36 19.24 7.77
CA GLN A 79 12.70 18.20 8.57
C GLN A 79 11.47 17.64 7.86
N GLY A 80 10.67 18.49 7.22
CA GLY A 80 9.49 18.09 6.47
C GLY A 80 9.84 17.18 5.29
N LEU A 81 10.93 17.48 4.56
CA LEU A 81 11.42 16.62 3.49
C LEU A 81 11.89 15.26 4.01
N LYS A 82 12.68 15.24 5.10
CA LYS A 82 13.13 13.98 5.72
C LYS A 82 11.95 13.16 6.25
N GLU A 83 10.99 13.79 6.90
CA GLU A 83 9.81 13.09 7.43
C GLU A 83 8.90 12.57 6.31
N THR A 84 8.78 13.30 5.19
CA THR A 84 8.00 12.85 4.02
C THR A 84 8.63 11.63 3.34
N GLN A 85 9.97 11.57 3.28
CA GLN A 85 10.69 10.41 2.72
C GLN A 85 10.49 9.11 3.50
N ARG A 86 9.98 9.18 4.73
CA ARG A 86 9.62 8.02 5.56
C ARG A 86 8.23 7.45 5.21
N CYS A 87 7.53 8.06 4.26
CA CYS A 87 6.25 7.55 3.77
C CYS A 87 6.45 6.16 3.17
N LEU A 88 5.65 5.19 3.61
CA LEU A 88 5.71 3.78 3.19
C LEU A 88 5.19 3.52 1.76
N ASN A 89 5.05 4.56 0.93
CA ASN A 89 4.52 4.48 -0.43
C ASN A 89 3.24 3.62 -0.51
N CYS A 90 2.27 3.86 0.39
CA CYS A 90 1.05 3.05 0.48
C CYS A 90 0.14 3.16 -0.76
N ASP A 91 0.37 4.15 -1.61
CA ASP A 91 -0.26 4.26 -2.94
C ASP A 91 0.43 3.39 -3.99
N VAL A 92 1.50 2.67 -3.64
CA VAL A 92 2.20 1.72 -4.52
C VAL A 92 2.00 0.30 -4.02
N GLN A 93 1.33 -0.50 -4.85
CA GLN A 93 0.90 -1.85 -4.54
C GLN A 93 1.86 -2.87 -5.16
N THR A 94 2.19 -3.92 -4.40
CA THR A 94 2.90 -5.09 -4.92
C THR A 94 1.93 -5.91 -5.77
N VAL A 95 2.25 -6.12 -7.04
CA VAL A 95 1.44 -6.91 -7.96
C VAL A 95 2.23 -8.12 -8.43
N PHE A 96 1.62 -9.30 -8.31
CA PHE A 96 2.17 -10.56 -8.80
C PHE A 96 1.43 -11.00 -10.06
N GLU A 97 2.17 -11.49 -11.05
CA GLU A 97 1.64 -12.10 -12.26
C GLU A 97 2.19 -13.52 -12.42
N GLU A 98 1.30 -14.49 -12.26
CA GLU A 98 1.60 -15.92 -12.17
C GLU A 98 2.20 -16.48 -13.46
N ASP A 99 1.72 -16.00 -14.62
CA ASP A 99 2.13 -16.44 -15.95
C ASP A 99 3.62 -16.16 -16.23
N ARG A 100 4.11 -15.04 -15.68
CA ARG A 100 5.51 -14.59 -15.76
C ARG A 100 6.41 -15.26 -14.71
N CYS A 101 5.84 -15.90 -13.69
CA CYS A 101 6.63 -16.59 -12.69
C CYS A 101 7.32 -17.84 -13.27
N ILE A 102 8.60 -18.00 -12.94
CA ILE A 102 9.41 -19.18 -13.26
C ILE A 102 9.88 -19.93 -12.00
N GLU A 103 9.39 -19.52 -10.83
CA GLU A 103 9.64 -20.21 -9.56
C GLU A 103 11.14 -20.38 -9.25
N CYS A 104 11.89 -19.29 -9.44
CA CYS A 104 13.33 -19.22 -9.15
C CYS A 104 13.65 -18.83 -7.69
N ASP A 105 12.63 -18.67 -6.84
CA ASP A 105 12.66 -18.33 -5.41
C ASP A 105 13.42 -17.04 -5.02
N SER A 106 13.90 -16.28 -6.01
CA SER A 106 14.72 -15.08 -5.76
C SER A 106 13.99 -13.96 -5.01
N CYS A 107 12.68 -13.83 -5.21
CA CYS A 107 11.85 -12.84 -4.50
C CYS A 107 11.52 -13.26 -3.06
N GLU A 108 11.49 -14.57 -2.80
CA GLU A 108 11.33 -15.14 -1.47
C GLU A 108 12.62 -14.97 -0.66
N ASP A 109 13.79 -15.21 -1.28
CA ASP A 109 15.10 -15.10 -0.61
C ASP A 109 15.50 -13.66 -0.26
N ILE A 110 15.16 -12.68 -1.11
CA ILE A 110 15.52 -11.28 -0.88
C ILE A 110 14.59 -10.59 0.14
N CYS A 111 13.47 -11.20 0.48
CA CYS A 111 12.46 -10.57 1.33
C CYS A 111 12.99 -10.39 2.76
N PRO A 112 13.15 -9.16 3.28
CA PRO A 112 13.73 -8.94 4.61
C PRO A 112 12.83 -9.46 5.75
N THR A 113 11.53 -9.60 5.49
CA THR A 113 10.55 -10.09 6.46
C THR A 113 10.06 -11.51 6.15
N SER A 114 10.65 -12.20 5.17
CA SER A 114 10.22 -13.55 4.74
C SER A 114 8.72 -13.67 4.49
N CYS A 115 8.10 -12.61 3.93
CA CYS A 115 6.66 -12.55 3.76
C CYS A 115 6.15 -13.30 2.52
N ILE A 116 7.02 -13.66 1.57
CA ILE A 116 6.69 -14.39 0.34
C ILE A 116 7.15 -15.85 0.49
N ASN A 117 6.27 -16.79 0.15
CA ASN A 117 6.50 -18.23 0.28
C ASN A 117 5.99 -18.94 -0.98
N PHE A 118 6.71 -19.96 -1.46
CA PHE A 118 6.24 -20.86 -2.52
C PHE A 118 6.03 -22.26 -1.95
N ILE A 119 4.79 -22.60 -1.64
CA ILE A 119 4.42 -23.83 -0.91
C ILE A 119 3.28 -24.58 -1.58
N GLU A 120 3.09 -25.86 -1.22
CA GLU A 120 1.90 -26.61 -1.65
C GLU A 120 0.62 -25.95 -1.12
N ASN A 121 -0.41 -25.91 -1.96
CA ASN A 121 -1.69 -25.32 -1.58
C ASN A 121 -2.40 -26.16 -0.51
N ASP A 122 -3.13 -25.50 0.38
CA ASP A 122 -3.87 -26.13 1.49
C ASP A 122 -4.98 -25.16 1.94
N ASP A 123 -5.81 -25.57 2.90
CA ASP A 123 -6.73 -24.63 3.53
C ASP A 123 -5.94 -23.55 4.29
N GLU A 124 -6.51 -22.34 4.37
CA GLU A 124 -5.83 -21.17 4.92
C GLU A 124 -5.25 -21.37 6.33
N PRO A 125 -5.94 -22.01 7.31
CA PRO A 125 -5.36 -22.23 8.63
C PRO A 125 -4.07 -23.07 8.59
N GLN A 126 -4.01 -24.05 7.71
CA GLN A 126 -2.81 -24.87 7.49
C GLN A 126 -1.71 -24.09 6.76
N LEU A 127 -2.07 -23.31 5.74
CA LEU A 127 -1.13 -22.43 5.04
C LEU A 127 -0.43 -21.48 6.01
N ARG A 128 -1.20 -20.82 6.89
CA ARG A 128 -0.69 -19.86 7.87
C ARG A 128 0.39 -20.43 8.79
N GLU A 129 0.28 -21.70 9.20
CA GLU A 129 1.30 -22.35 10.03
C GLU A 129 2.49 -22.89 9.22
N LYS A 130 2.31 -23.15 7.92
CA LYS A 130 3.35 -23.66 7.01
C LYS A 130 4.27 -22.58 6.44
N LEU A 131 3.90 -21.30 6.54
CA LEU A 131 4.76 -20.19 6.10
C LEU A 131 6.08 -20.16 6.88
N LYS A 132 7.14 -19.62 6.29
CA LYS A 132 8.44 -19.40 6.94
C LYS A 132 8.30 -18.65 8.28
N ILE A 133 7.39 -17.68 8.32
CA ILE A 133 6.94 -17.02 9.54
C ILE A 133 5.43 -17.28 9.68
N PRO A 134 4.98 -17.99 10.72
CA PRO A 134 3.57 -18.29 10.88
C PRO A 134 2.69 -17.03 10.97
N ALA A 135 1.70 -16.93 10.09
CA ALA A 135 0.81 -15.77 10.00
C ALA A 135 -0.31 -15.84 11.06
N ARG A 136 -0.07 -15.21 12.21
CA ARG A 136 -0.97 -15.23 13.38
C ARG A 136 -2.14 -14.24 13.29
N ASN A 137 -2.02 -13.20 12.46
CA ASN A 137 -3.06 -12.18 12.33
C ASN A 137 -4.16 -12.64 11.36
N LEU A 138 -5.36 -12.89 11.88
CA LEU A 138 -6.53 -13.32 11.10
C LEU A 138 -7.37 -12.15 10.57
N GLU A 139 -7.09 -10.90 11.00
CA GLU A 139 -7.77 -9.72 10.46
C GLU A 139 -7.21 -9.32 9.08
N GLN A 140 -6.04 -9.83 8.74
CA GLN A 140 -5.38 -9.64 7.45
C GLN A 140 -5.38 -10.93 6.65
N ASP A 141 -6.01 -10.89 5.48
CA ASP A 141 -6.03 -12.01 4.54
C ASP A 141 -4.63 -12.25 3.94
N LEU A 142 -4.35 -13.51 3.63
CA LEU A 142 -3.17 -13.90 2.87
C LEU A 142 -3.41 -13.64 1.38
N MET A 143 -2.42 -13.08 0.69
CA MET A 143 -2.42 -13.00 -0.77
C MET A 143 -1.95 -14.35 -1.32
N VAL A 144 -2.86 -15.11 -1.91
CA VAL A 144 -2.58 -16.44 -2.48
C VAL A 144 -2.76 -16.38 -3.99
N SER A 145 -1.75 -16.80 -4.75
CA SER A 145 -1.85 -16.90 -6.21
C SER A 145 -2.65 -18.12 -6.67
N ALA A 146 -2.99 -18.16 -7.96
CA ALA A 146 -3.33 -19.43 -8.61
C ALA A 146 -2.16 -20.43 -8.55
N GLU A 147 -2.45 -21.70 -8.83
CA GLU A 147 -1.43 -22.75 -8.96
C GLU A 147 -0.40 -22.37 -10.04
N LEU A 148 0.87 -22.51 -9.68
CA LEU A 148 2.02 -22.26 -10.55
C LEU A 148 2.41 -23.52 -11.32
N LYS A 149 3.45 -23.41 -12.16
CA LYS A 149 3.88 -24.49 -13.07
C LYS A 149 4.33 -25.75 -12.32
N THR A 150 4.82 -25.62 -11.08
CA THR A 150 5.18 -26.77 -10.24
C THR A 150 4.01 -27.35 -9.42
N GLY A 151 2.83 -26.73 -9.45
CA GLY A 151 1.69 -27.08 -8.59
C GLY A 151 1.70 -26.42 -7.20
N ARG A 152 2.76 -25.67 -6.87
CA ARG A 152 2.79 -24.80 -5.68
C ARG A 152 1.97 -23.52 -5.89
N VAL A 153 1.66 -22.82 -4.81
CA VAL A 153 1.10 -21.47 -4.80
C VAL A 153 2.10 -20.48 -4.23
N MET A 154 2.06 -19.24 -4.71
CA MET A 154 2.70 -18.12 -4.06
C MET A 154 1.77 -17.65 -2.94
N VAL A 155 2.29 -17.60 -1.72
CA VAL A 155 1.58 -17.05 -0.55
C VAL A 155 2.38 -15.88 0.00
N LYS A 156 1.75 -14.71 0.02
CA LYS A 156 2.30 -13.48 0.59
C LYS A 156 1.49 -13.05 1.81
N ASP A 157 2.19 -12.89 2.94
CA ASP A 157 1.63 -12.29 4.14
C ASP A 157 1.80 -10.77 4.09
N GLU A 158 0.70 -10.06 3.79
CA GLU A 158 0.69 -8.59 3.77
C GLU A 158 0.90 -7.96 5.14
N ASN A 159 0.57 -8.67 6.22
CA ASN A 159 0.69 -8.15 7.59
C ASN A 159 2.14 -7.77 7.95
N VAL A 160 3.12 -8.46 7.36
CA VAL A 160 4.55 -8.23 7.60
C VAL A 160 5.29 -7.70 6.37
N CYS A 161 4.57 -7.38 5.28
CA CYS A 161 5.19 -6.81 4.09
C CYS A 161 5.52 -5.32 4.31
N LEU A 162 6.74 -4.92 3.98
CA LEU A 162 7.19 -3.53 4.11
C LEU A 162 6.99 -2.68 2.84
N HIS A 163 6.40 -3.24 1.78
CA HIS A 163 6.25 -2.60 0.47
C HIS A 163 7.59 -2.05 -0.11
N CYS A 164 8.72 -2.64 0.27
CA CYS A 164 10.06 -2.18 -0.10
C CYS A 164 10.44 -2.39 -1.59
N GLY A 165 9.67 -3.15 -2.36
CA GLY A 165 9.92 -3.38 -3.79
C GLY A 165 11.07 -4.34 -4.13
N LEU A 166 11.83 -4.85 -3.16
CA LEU A 166 12.97 -5.75 -3.40
C LEU A 166 12.58 -7.03 -4.18
N CYS A 167 11.36 -7.55 -3.97
CA CYS A 167 10.84 -8.68 -4.73
C CYS A 167 10.72 -8.37 -6.24
N ALA A 168 10.28 -7.15 -6.59
CA ALA A 168 10.12 -6.68 -7.96
C ALA A 168 11.45 -6.25 -8.62
N GLU A 169 12.42 -5.80 -7.82
CA GLU A 169 13.79 -5.56 -8.29
C GLU A 169 14.50 -6.87 -8.62
N ARG A 170 14.36 -7.86 -7.74
CA ARG A 170 15.09 -9.13 -7.85
C ARG A 170 14.47 -10.09 -8.88
N CYS A 171 13.18 -9.94 -9.19
CA CYS A 171 12.48 -10.83 -10.10
C CYS A 171 13.04 -10.73 -11.54
N PRO A 172 13.64 -11.79 -12.11
CA PRO A 172 14.27 -11.74 -13.43
C PRO A 172 13.27 -11.65 -14.58
N THR A 173 12.02 -12.08 -14.37
CA THR A 173 10.95 -12.07 -15.38
C THR A 173 9.96 -10.91 -15.20
N GLY A 174 10.12 -10.13 -14.12
CA GLY A 174 9.17 -9.08 -13.74
C GLY A 174 7.80 -9.59 -13.30
N ALA A 175 7.70 -10.86 -12.86
CA ALA A 175 6.48 -11.42 -12.27
C ALA A 175 6.01 -10.63 -11.04
N TRP A 176 6.95 -10.00 -10.32
CA TRP A 176 6.64 -8.98 -9.32
C TRP A 176 6.84 -7.58 -9.90
N ASP A 177 5.89 -6.69 -9.61
CA ASP A 177 5.91 -5.28 -10.01
C ASP A 177 5.39 -4.40 -8.86
N MET A 178 5.80 -3.12 -8.86
CA MET A 178 5.31 -2.10 -7.95
C MET A 178 4.46 -1.11 -8.74
N ARG A 179 3.14 -1.12 -8.52
CA ARG A 179 2.17 -0.33 -9.31
C ARG A 179 1.50 0.73 -8.48
N LYS A 180 1.55 1.97 -8.94
CA LYS A 180 0.83 3.08 -8.32
C LYS A 180 -0.66 2.92 -8.55
N PHE A 181 -1.40 2.88 -7.46
CA PHE A 181 -2.84 2.90 -7.41
C PHE A 181 -3.34 4.34 -7.45
N LEU A 182 -4.26 4.62 -8.37
CA LEU A 182 -4.98 5.89 -8.40
C LEU A 182 -6.48 5.60 -8.25
N TYR A 183 -7.06 6.21 -7.22
CA TYR A 183 -8.48 6.18 -6.96
C TYR A 183 -9.14 7.46 -7.44
N LYS A 184 -10.12 7.33 -8.34
CA LYS A 184 -10.96 8.43 -8.80
C LYS A 184 -12.38 8.15 -8.37
N GLU A 185 -12.84 8.88 -7.35
CA GLU A 185 -14.24 8.84 -6.93
C GLU A 185 -15.18 9.08 -8.11
N ALA A 186 -16.31 8.37 -8.12
CA ALA A 186 -17.39 8.63 -9.04
C ALA A 186 -17.90 10.07 -8.87
N LYS A 187 -17.97 10.82 -9.96
CA LYS A 187 -18.46 12.19 -9.99
C LYS A 187 -19.80 12.27 -10.73
N ALA A 188 -20.68 13.15 -10.25
CA ALA A 188 -21.86 13.53 -11.00
C ALA A 188 -21.45 14.18 -12.34
N GLY A 189 -22.00 13.68 -13.46
CA GLY A 189 -21.74 14.20 -14.80
C GLY A 189 -20.64 13.49 -15.62
N GLY A 190 -19.98 12.47 -15.06
CA GLY A 190 -18.90 11.72 -15.71
C GLY A 190 -17.57 11.81 -14.96
#